data_AF-A0A8H3YVC1-F1
#
_entry.id   AF-A0A8H3YVC1-F1
#
_cell.length_a   1.000
_cell.length_b   1.000
_cell.length_c   1.000
_cell.angle_alpha   90.00
_cell.angle_beta   90.00
_cell.angle_gamma   90.00
#
_symmetry.space_group_name_H-M   'P 1'
#
loop_
_entity.id
_entity.type
_entity.pdbx_description
1 polymer ?
#
loop_
_entity_poly.entity_id
_entity_poly.type
_entity_poly.pdbx_seq_one_letter_code
_entity_poly.pdbx_strand_id
1 'polypeptide(L)'
;MANSVDHAGADVPPIFKDANVVEEDSEFNDETRNTSLASISPAEVAEQKKLRLKVDIRLCSIAGLLCSLNLLDSGVISNAAVTSMLRDLQLDVGNRYSVSIFIFTIASIAFNLPSTVAVRTFGPRIWFSFITFSFGIITLCTAFVKTWKQMIALRILLGIAMAGIYPGLTYLISTWYTRKEQQLRFALLQSGEVIVLATGGFVNFGLNHLGGSLKGWQWMFLIQGLITSVLGIVTYWWMVDFPENSHKSFWFLDKRESEIIAHRIREDRDDVTADKFAWSKVLVHYSDGKVWGFGVMYFLLNMVSTSMSYFLPTILKNGLGFSSDKAILLNAPVYYWAVVPALLSSFIGDKYSIRGPVIVFNSLTLITGFCMIGFVNAATVRYIGTFLATGAYIANWAAINAYMSSNITGQWKRVFTAAVTTSFNGAGGIAGAYIVRYNEAPKYPTAMWASIGSHIVMIACVLAFSGYFFIANKRQSAGKKVIEGTPGFRHAY
;
A
#
# COMPACT_ATOMS: atom_id res chain seq x y z
N MET A 1 52.32 -3.41 -52.71
CA MET A 1 53.31 -2.35 -52.44
C MET A 1 52.74 -1.52 -51.31
N ALA A 2 53.16 -1.81 -50.07
CA ALA A 2 54.24 -1.11 -49.34
C ALA A 2 53.66 0.13 -48.61
N ASN A 3 53.43 0.07 -47.29
CA ASN A 3 54.31 0.48 -46.17
C ASN A 3 53.67 1.73 -45.51
N SER A 4 53.15 1.69 -44.28
CA SER A 4 53.80 1.59 -42.95
C SER A 4 54.41 2.90 -42.44
N VAL A 5 54.56 2.99 -41.10
CA VAL A 5 55.18 4.00 -40.21
C VAL A 5 54.13 4.91 -39.52
N ASP A 6 53.70 4.65 -38.27
CA ASP A 6 54.37 4.77 -36.94
C ASP A 6 54.44 6.23 -36.43
N HIS A 7 54.34 6.63 -35.15
CA HIS A 7 54.26 6.00 -33.82
C HIS A 7 53.85 7.09 -32.78
N ALA A 8 53.24 6.70 -31.65
CA ALA A 8 53.48 7.15 -30.26
C ALA A 8 52.22 6.84 -29.41
N GLY A 9 52.19 6.06 -28.33
CA GLY A 9 53.24 5.52 -27.46
C GLY A 9 53.14 6.13 -26.05
N ALA A 10 52.45 5.45 -25.12
CA ALA A 10 52.62 5.50 -23.65
C ALA A 10 51.57 4.54 -23.02
N ASP A 11 51.87 3.26 -22.78
CA ASP A 11 52.56 2.68 -21.62
C ASP A 11 51.63 2.37 -20.42
N VAL A 12 51.19 1.10 -20.33
CA VAL A 12 50.82 0.43 -19.07
C VAL A 12 51.43 -0.98 -19.10
N PRO A 13 52.31 -1.38 -18.17
CA PRO A 13 53.00 -2.67 -18.23
C PRO A 13 52.16 -3.87 -17.71
N PRO A 14 52.56 -5.11 -18.06
CA PRO A 14 51.72 -6.31 -18.01
C PRO A 14 52.24 -7.36 -17.01
N ILE A 15 51.41 -8.03 -16.21
CA ILE A 15 51.87 -9.29 -15.57
C ILE A 15 50.72 -10.32 -15.42
N PHE A 16 51.03 -11.54 -15.88
CA PHE A 16 50.37 -12.86 -15.73
C PHE A 16 49.30 -13.29 -16.76
N LYS A 17 49.82 -13.74 -17.91
CA LYS A 17 49.42 -15.01 -18.53
C LYS A 17 49.95 -16.19 -17.68
N ASP A 18 49.29 -17.34 -17.86
CA ASP A 18 49.55 -18.68 -17.31
C ASP A 18 48.84 -19.02 -16.00
N ALA A 19 47.66 -19.65 -16.15
CA ALA A 19 47.19 -20.66 -15.21
C ALA A 19 46.51 -21.77 -16.03
N ASN A 20 47.11 -22.96 -15.91
CA ASN A 20 46.73 -24.19 -16.57
C ASN A 20 45.24 -24.54 -16.37
N VAL A 21 44.63 -25.06 -17.43
CA VAL A 21 43.41 -25.86 -17.34
C VAL A 21 43.77 -27.12 -16.55
N VAL A 22 43.37 -27.16 -15.28
CA VAL A 22 43.35 -28.38 -14.48
C VAL A 22 41.91 -28.88 -14.55
N GLU A 23 41.69 -29.94 -15.33
CA GLU A 23 40.57 -30.85 -15.12
C GLU A 23 40.85 -31.61 -13.82
N GLU A 24 40.33 -31.10 -12.70
CA GLU A 24 40.29 -31.83 -11.42
C GLU A 24 38.82 -32.07 -11.04
N ASP A 25 38.45 -33.34 -11.13
CA ASP A 25 37.48 -34.08 -10.32
C ASP A 25 36.04 -33.55 -10.24
N SER A 26 35.28 -33.87 -11.28
CA SER A 26 33.81 -33.83 -11.30
C SER A 26 33.13 -34.89 -10.42
N GLU A 27 33.87 -35.69 -9.64
CA GLU A 27 33.31 -36.73 -8.76
C GLU A 27 33.25 -36.32 -7.27
N PHE A 28 33.96 -35.28 -6.84
CA PHE A 28 33.95 -34.87 -5.41
C PHE A 28 32.75 -33.96 -5.02
N ASN A 29 31.96 -33.51 -6.00
CA ASN A 29 30.85 -32.58 -5.82
C ASN A 29 29.45 -33.22 -5.74
N ASP A 30 29.34 -34.55 -5.91
CA ASP A 30 28.03 -35.24 -5.85
C ASP A 30 27.70 -35.76 -4.44
N GLU A 31 28.71 -36.08 -3.61
CA GLU A 31 28.48 -36.46 -2.20
C GLU A 31 28.11 -35.24 -1.31
N THR A 32 28.59 -34.04 -1.65
CA THR A 32 28.20 -32.79 -0.96
C THR A 32 26.85 -32.24 -1.44
N ARG A 33 26.36 -32.66 -2.62
CA ARG A 33 25.01 -32.30 -3.10
C ARG A 33 23.91 -33.13 -2.46
N ASN A 34 24.17 -34.41 -2.18
CA ASN A 34 23.23 -35.30 -1.50
C ASN A 34 23.03 -35.01 -0.01
N THR A 35 23.82 -34.12 0.59
CA THR A 35 23.63 -33.64 1.97
C THR A 35 22.71 -32.42 2.10
N SER A 36 22.30 -31.78 0.99
CA SER A 36 21.45 -30.57 1.00
C SER A 36 19.94 -30.81 0.99
N LEU A 37 19.51 -32.07 0.82
CA LEU A 37 18.12 -32.49 1.04
C LEU A 37 17.98 -33.21 2.39
N ALA A 38 18.75 -32.78 3.40
CA ALA A 38 18.47 -33.14 4.77
C ALA A 38 17.03 -32.73 5.08
N SER A 39 16.16 -33.73 5.26
CA SER A 39 14.80 -33.54 5.71
C SER A 39 14.84 -32.69 6.98
N ILE A 40 14.43 -31.41 6.89
CA ILE A 40 14.35 -30.50 8.03
C ILE A 40 13.64 -31.26 9.15
N SER A 41 14.33 -31.43 10.29
CA SER A 41 13.78 -32.23 11.37
C SER A 41 12.46 -31.63 11.85
N PRO A 42 11.48 -32.44 12.30
CA PRO A 42 10.23 -31.92 12.84
C PRO A 42 10.44 -30.92 13.99
N ALA A 43 11.55 -31.04 14.72
CA ALA A 43 11.96 -30.12 15.78
C ALA A 43 12.36 -28.74 15.22
N GLU A 44 13.16 -28.69 14.15
CA GLU A 44 13.55 -27.43 13.48
C GLU A 44 12.34 -26.73 12.86
N VAL A 45 11.40 -27.48 12.26
CA VAL A 45 10.14 -26.91 11.74
C VAL A 45 9.30 -26.30 12.87
N ALA A 46 9.23 -26.96 14.03
CA ALA A 46 8.51 -26.45 15.19
C ALA A 46 9.18 -25.20 15.79
N GLU A 47 10.52 -25.18 15.84
CA GLU A 47 11.30 -24.02 16.28
C GLU A 47 11.10 -22.83 15.34
N GLN A 48 11.19 -23.03 14.03
CA GLN A 48 10.93 -21.99 13.03
C GLN A 48 9.52 -21.42 13.13
N LYS A 49 8.50 -22.25 13.42
CA LYS A 49 7.12 -21.77 13.65
C LYS A 49 7.01 -20.88 14.89
N LYS A 50 7.66 -21.27 16.00
CA LYS A 50 7.67 -20.46 17.24
C LYS A 50 8.37 -19.11 17.02
N LEU A 51 9.53 -19.13 16.36
CA LEU A 51 10.27 -17.91 16.03
C LEU A 51 9.46 -16.99 15.13
N ARG A 52 8.80 -17.55 14.11
CA ARG A 52 7.92 -16.80 13.23
C ARG A 52 6.77 -16.14 13.98
N LEU A 53 6.14 -16.84 14.92
CA LEU A 53 5.07 -16.25 15.73
C LEU A 53 5.57 -15.07 16.58
N LYS A 54 6.78 -15.17 17.16
CA LYS A 54 7.42 -14.04 17.86
C LYS A 54 7.61 -12.83 16.93
N VAL A 55 8.11 -13.06 15.72
CA VAL A 55 8.28 -12.00 14.70
C VAL A 55 6.92 -11.43 14.31
N ASP A 56 5.92 -12.27 14.03
CA ASP A 56 4.57 -11.87 13.65
C ASP A 56 3.94 -10.97 14.70
N ILE A 57 3.95 -11.38 15.97
CA ILE A 57 3.37 -10.60 17.07
C ILE A 57 4.01 -9.22 17.15
N ARG A 58 5.33 -9.10 16.96
CA ARG A 58 6.03 -7.83 17.17
C ARG A 58 6.05 -6.95 15.92
N LEU A 59 6.43 -7.50 14.78
CA LEU A 59 6.54 -6.78 13.51
C LEU A 59 5.18 -6.45 12.93
N CYS A 60 4.23 -7.39 12.91
CA CYS A 60 2.92 -7.10 12.32
C CYS A 60 2.07 -6.20 13.23
N SER A 61 2.21 -6.27 14.57
CA SER A 61 1.50 -5.34 15.45
C SER A 61 1.95 -3.90 15.24
N ILE A 62 3.26 -3.64 15.20
CA ILE A 62 3.78 -2.29 15.04
C ILE A 62 3.58 -1.78 13.62
N ALA A 63 3.82 -2.62 12.61
CA ALA A 63 3.56 -2.25 11.23
C ALA A 63 2.08 -1.90 11.03
N GLY A 64 1.18 -2.67 11.64
CA GLY A 64 -0.27 -2.44 11.52
C GLY A 64 -0.66 -1.14 12.18
N LEU A 65 -0.11 -0.86 13.36
CA LEU A 65 -0.34 0.40 14.06
C LEU A 65 0.19 1.59 13.25
N LEU A 66 1.43 1.53 12.76
CA LEU A 66 2.04 2.61 11.98
C LEU A 66 1.31 2.87 10.66
N CYS A 67 0.91 1.83 9.93
CA CYS A 67 0.09 2.02 8.73
C CYS A 67 -1.30 2.56 9.09
N SER A 68 -1.87 2.17 10.23
CA SER A 68 -3.15 2.71 10.69
C SER A 68 -3.07 4.22 10.95
N LEU A 69 -1.96 4.69 11.53
CA LEU A 69 -1.71 6.12 11.74
C LEU A 69 -1.70 6.91 10.43
N ASN A 70 -1.28 6.30 9.33
CA ASN A 70 -1.30 6.93 8.01
C ASN A 70 -2.73 7.21 7.52
N LEU A 71 -3.71 6.33 7.81
CA LEU A 71 -5.11 6.59 7.50
C LEU A 71 -5.76 7.57 8.48
N LEU A 72 -5.25 7.70 9.71
CA LEU A 72 -5.81 8.62 10.70
C LEU A 72 -5.79 10.08 10.24
N ASP A 73 -4.78 10.55 9.48
CA ASP A 73 -4.80 11.92 8.94
C ASP A 73 -6.06 12.16 8.09
N SER A 74 -6.36 11.23 7.16
CA SER A 74 -7.55 11.31 6.32
C SER A 74 -8.84 11.28 7.15
N GLY A 75 -8.89 10.48 8.21
CA GLY A 75 -10.02 10.42 9.14
C GLY A 75 -10.21 11.69 9.97
N VAL A 76 -9.12 12.28 10.47
CA VAL A 76 -9.16 13.51 11.29
C VAL A 76 -9.54 14.70 10.43
N ILE A 77 -8.91 14.90 9.27
CA ILE A 77 -9.23 16.05 8.40
C ILE A 77 -10.64 15.94 7.79
N SER A 78 -11.13 14.74 7.49
CA SER A 78 -12.48 14.54 6.95
C SER A 78 -13.56 14.82 8.00
N ASN A 79 -13.36 14.37 9.24
CA ASN A 79 -14.25 14.69 10.36
C ASN A 79 -14.16 16.17 10.74
N ALA A 80 -12.97 16.76 10.72
CA ALA A 80 -12.80 18.19 10.96
C ALA A 80 -13.48 19.04 9.88
N ALA A 81 -13.52 18.59 8.62
CA ALA A 81 -14.17 19.30 7.51
C ALA A 81 -15.69 19.50 7.71
N VAL A 82 -16.34 18.63 8.49
CA VAL A 82 -17.77 18.82 8.81
C VAL A 82 -18.02 19.72 10.02
N THR A 83 -16.98 20.26 10.65
CA THR A 83 -17.09 21.21 11.78
C THR A 83 -16.96 22.67 11.30
N SER A 84 -16.49 23.58 12.17
CA SER A 84 -16.15 24.96 11.81
C SER A 84 -14.84 25.11 11.01
N MET A 85 -13.99 24.06 10.94
CA MET A 85 -12.64 24.14 10.34
C MET A 85 -12.63 24.78 8.94
N LEU A 86 -13.57 24.39 8.06
CA LEU A 86 -13.60 24.92 6.70
C LEU A 86 -13.79 26.44 6.67
N ARG A 87 -14.66 26.98 7.52
CA ARG A 87 -14.91 28.41 7.63
C ARG A 87 -13.76 29.13 8.34
N ASP A 88 -13.27 28.53 9.44
CA ASP A 88 -12.19 29.09 10.25
C ASP A 88 -10.91 29.31 9.45
N LEU A 89 -10.59 28.38 8.54
CA LEU A 89 -9.40 28.40 7.72
C LEU A 89 -9.66 28.89 6.29
N GLN A 90 -10.90 29.27 5.95
CA GLN A 90 -11.33 29.62 4.59
C GLN A 90 -10.99 28.55 3.54
N LEU A 91 -11.16 27.28 3.89
CA LEU A 91 -10.95 26.12 3.01
C LEU A 91 -12.16 25.81 2.12
N ASP A 92 -13.32 26.38 2.44
CA ASP A 92 -14.56 26.35 1.66
C ASP A 92 -14.52 27.28 0.41
N VAL A 93 -13.56 28.19 0.35
CA VAL A 93 -13.36 29.08 -0.81
C VAL A 93 -12.68 28.33 -1.96
N GLY A 94 -13.45 28.00 -3.00
CA GLY A 94 -12.95 27.32 -4.20
C GLY A 94 -12.48 25.90 -3.90
N ASN A 95 -11.29 25.53 -4.41
CA ASN A 95 -10.73 24.18 -4.26
C ASN A 95 -9.69 24.05 -3.14
N ARG A 96 -9.65 24.97 -2.16
CA ARG A 96 -8.57 25.02 -1.16
C ARG A 96 -8.47 23.76 -0.29
N TYR A 97 -9.60 23.16 0.08
CA TYR A 97 -9.61 21.87 0.78
C TYR A 97 -9.01 20.74 -0.09
N SER A 98 -9.44 20.62 -1.34
CA SER A 98 -8.88 19.66 -2.31
C SER A 98 -7.39 19.87 -2.57
N VAL A 99 -6.95 21.13 -2.66
CA VAL A 99 -5.53 21.49 -2.79
C VAL A 99 -4.71 21.02 -1.58
N SER A 100 -5.28 21.06 -0.38
CA SER A 100 -4.62 20.57 0.84
C SER A 100 -4.34 19.07 0.78
N ILE A 101 -5.30 18.28 0.30
CA ILE A 101 -5.17 16.83 0.11
C ILE A 101 -4.15 16.55 -1.00
N PHE A 102 -4.28 17.25 -2.13
CA PHE A 102 -3.42 17.12 -3.30
C PHE A 102 -1.94 17.38 -2.99
N ILE A 103 -1.62 18.47 -2.29
CA ILE A 103 -0.24 18.83 -1.96
C ILE A 103 0.38 17.81 -1.00
N PHE A 104 -0.40 17.31 -0.04
CA PHE A 104 0.00 16.21 0.82
C PHE A 104 0.36 14.97 -0.02
N THR A 105 -0.51 14.57 -0.95
CA THR A 105 -0.25 13.42 -1.84
C THR A 105 1.02 13.59 -2.68
N ILE A 106 1.25 14.77 -3.27
CA ILE A 106 2.46 15.05 -4.05
C ILE A 106 3.71 14.94 -3.18
N ALA A 107 3.70 15.56 -2.00
CA ALA A 107 4.83 15.52 -1.08
C ALA A 107 5.16 14.08 -0.66
N SER A 108 4.14 13.28 -0.36
CA SER A 108 4.32 11.86 -0.04
C SER A 108 4.88 11.05 -1.20
N ILE A 109 4.43 11.27 -2.43
CA ILE A 109 4.97 10.57 -3.62
C ILE A 109 6.43 10.96 -3.86
N ALA A 110 6.76 12.25 -3.80
CA ALA A 110 8.11 12.75 -4.06
C ALA A 110 9.14 12.21 -3.05
N PHE A 111 8.76 12.08 -1.78
CA PHE A 111 9.65 11.62 -0.71
C PHE A 111 9.56 10.11 -0.42
N ASN A 112 8.75 9.36 -1.17
CA ASN A 112 8.56 7.92 -0.98
C ASN A 112 9.89 7.16 -1.15
N LEU A 113 10.57 7.36 -2.29
CA LEU A 113 11.85 6.71 -2.58
C LEU A 113 12.96 7.16 -1.60
N PRO A 114 13.20 8.48 -1.39
CA PRO A 114 14.18 8.93 -0.39
C PRO A 114 13.96 8.35 1.00
N SER A 115 12.71 8.35 1.49
CA SER A 115 12.39 7.86 2.83
C SER A 115 12.57 6.34 2.94
N THR A 116 12.29 5.58 1.88
CA THR A 116 12.55 4.13 1.85
C THR A 116 14.04 3.80 1.87
N VAL A 117 14.87 4.60 1.17
CA VAL A 117 16.33 4.46 1.25
C VAL A 117 16.83 4.77 2.67
N ALA A 118 16.30 5.81 3.30
CA ALA A 118 16.65 6.19 4.67
C ALA A 118 16.35 5.08 5.70
N VAL A 119 15.29 4.27 5.50
CA VAL A 119 15.03 3.06 6.33
C VAL A 119 16.20 2.08 6.29
N ARG A 120 16.81 1.86 5.12
CA ARG A 120 17.96 0.95 4.98
C ARG A 120 19.24 1.56 5.56
N THR A 121 19.43 2.86 5.44
CA THR A 121 20.64 3.56 5.90
C THR A 121 20.68 3.76 7.42
N PHE A 122 19.59 4.26 8.01
CA PHE A 122 19.53 4.58 9.45
C PHE A 122 18.98 3.42 10.30
N GLY A 123 18.46 2.40 9.65
CA GLY A 123 17.78 1.27 10.30
C GLY A 123 16.29 1.55 10.53
N PRO A 124 15.44 0.52 10.47
CA PRO A 124 13.99 0.67 10.55
C PRO A 124 13.54 1.29 11.87
N ARG A 125 14.19 0.89 12.96
CA ARG A 125 13.86 1.33 14.31
C ARG A 125 13.98 2.84 14.50
N ILE A 126 15.14 3.42 14.14
CA ILE A 126 15.39 4.86 14.32
C ILE A 126 14.48 5.64 13.36
N TRP A 127 14.43 5.21 12.10
CA TRP A 127 13.71 5.94 11.07
C TRP A 127 12.20 5.92 11.28
N PHE A 128 11.58 4.76 11.54
CA PHE A 128 10.13 4.68 11.76
C PHE A 128 9.69 5.47 12.99
N SER A 129 10.47 5.46 14.06
CA SER A 129 10.20 6.30 15.23
C SER A 129 10.30 7.78 14.92
N PHE A 130 11.35 8.20 14.24
CA PHE A 130 11.56 9.60 13.88
C PHE A 130 10.43 10.14 13.01
N ILE A 131 10.05 9.40 11.95
CA ILE A 131 9.01 9.85 11.03
C ILE A 131 7.62 9.84 11.68
N THR A 132 7.31 8.85 12.52
CA THR A 132 6.03 8.75 13.22
C THR A 132 5.89 9.83 14.29
N PHE A 133 6.97 10.09 15.03
CA PHE A 133 7.02 11.18 16.01
C PHE A 133 6.88 12.55 15.33
N SER A 134 7.60 12.77 14.23
CA SER A 134 7.48 13.99 13.42
C SER A 134 6.05 14.18 12.89
N PHE A 135 5.43 13.10 12.37
CA PHE A 135 4.03 13.10 11.96
C PHE A 135 3.08 13.51 13.10
N GLY A 136 3.28 12.95 14.30
CA GLY A 136 2.51 13.30 15.49
C GLY A 136 2.65 14.77 15.88
N ILE A 137 3.87 15.31 15.92
CA ILE A 137 4.13 16.72 16.22
C ILE A 137 3.47 17.64 15.19
N ILE A 138 3.64 17.37 13.89
CA ILE A 138 3.08 18.22 12.85
C ILE A 138 1.54 18.19 12.89
N THR A 139 0.95 17.03 13.18
CA THR A 139 -0.50 16.88 13.40
C THR A 139 -0.96 17.71 14.61
N LEU A 140 -0.21 17.67 15.71
CA LEU A 140 -0.47 18.49 16.90
C LEU A 140 -0.40 19.99 16.58
N CYS A 141 0.63 20.42 15.84
CA CYS A 141 0.78 21.80 15.36
C CYS A 141 -0.40 22.26 14.47
N THR A 142 -1.06 21.33 13.77
CA THR A 142 -2.20 21.64 12.90
C THR A 142 -3.39 22.20 13.69
N ALA A 143 -3.53 21.86 14.98
CA ALA A 143 -4.55 22.41 15.85
C ALA A 143 -4.45 23.94 16.04
N PHE A 144 -3.25 24.51 15.88
CA PHE A 144 -2.97 25.93 16.13
C PHE A 144 -2.94 26.80 14.87
N VAL A 145 -3.26 26.21 13.71
CA VAL A 145 -3.29 26.91 12.42
C VAL A 145 -4.44 27.92 12.37
N LYS A 146 -4.15 29.10 11.82
CA LYS A 146 -5.13 30.20 11.68
C LYS A 146 -5.43 30.56 10.22
N THR A 147 -4.62 30.08 9.27
CA THR A 147 -4.75 30.45 7.85
C THR A 147 -4.62 29.23 6.94
N TRP A 148 -5.26 29.27 5.76
CA TRP A 148 -5.11 28.20 4.78
C TRP A 148 -3.66 28.01 4.31
N LYS A 149 -2.85 29.08 4.24
CA LYS A 149 -1.43 28.99 3.84
C LYS A 149 -0.61 28.16 4.83
N GLN A 150 -0.84 28.36 6.13
CA GLN A 150 -0.23 27.54 7.18
C GLN A 150 -0.69 26.08 7.09
N MET A 151 -1.97 25.83 6.77
CA MET A 151 -2.49 24.48 6.53
C MET A 151 -1.74 23.80 5.38
N ILE A 152 -1.53 24.50 4.25
CA ILE A 152 -0.75 23.96 3.13
C ILE A 152 0.70 23.65 3.54
N ALA A 153 1.36 24.55 4.28
CA ALA A 153 2.72 24.32 4.75
C ALA A 153 2.82 23.05 5.62
N LEU A 154 1.90 22.87 6.57
CA LEU A 154 1.87 21.65 7.39
C LEU A 154 1.53 20.40 6.55
N ARG A 155 0.68 20.52 5.52
CA ARG A 155 0.35 19.42 4.61
C ARG A 155 1.57 18.92 3.84
N ILE A 156 2.46 19.81 3.41
CA ILE A 156 3.74 19.44 2.80
C ILE A 156 4.59 18.66 3.80
N LEU A 157 4.76 19.19 5.02
CA LEU A 157 5.58 18.56 6.06
C LEU A 157 5.02 17.19 6.48
N LEU A 158 3.69 17.07 6.62
CA LEU A 158 3.02 15.79 6.88
C LEU A 158 3.28 14.80 5.75
N GLY A 159 3.19 15.25 4.49
CA GLY A 159 3.43 14.42 3.33
C GLY A 159 4.85 13.86 3.31
N ILE A 160 5.85 14.69 3.63
CA ILE A 160 7.26 14.30 3.75
C ILE A 160 7.45 13.30 4.91
N ALA A 161 6.88 13.58 6.07
CA ALA A 161 7.02 12.73 7.25
C ALA A 161 6.42 11.32 7.00
N MET A 162 5.26 11.22 6.34
CA MET A 162 4.61 9.92 6.16
C MET A 162 5.08 9.12 4.94
N ALA A 163 5.86 9.74 4.04
CA ALA A 163 6.21 9.17 2.74
C ALA A 163 6.81 7.76 2.79
N GLY A 164 7.57 7.45 3.85
CA GLY A 164 8.29 6.17 3.98
C GLY A 164 7.58 5.09 4.78
N ILE A 165 6.44 5.36 5.42
CA ILE A 165 5.81 4.39 6.35
C ILE A 165 5.42 3.12 5.60
N TYR A 166 4.51 3.22 4.64
CA TYR A 166 4.02 2.08 3.87
C TYR A 166 5.11 1.36 3.03
N PRO A 167 5.89 2.05 2.16
CA PRO A 167 6.91 1.40 1.34
C PRO A 167 8.06 0.84 2.18
N GLY A 168 8.45 1.53 3.26
CA GLY A 168 9.47 1.07 4.19
C GLY A 168 9.02 -0.17 4.96
N LEU A 169 7.77 -0.22 5.44
CA LEU A 169 7.25 -1.39 6.14
C LEU A 169 7.09 -2.58 5.19
N THR A 170 6.64 -2.32 3.96
CA THR A 170 6.61 -3.34 2.89
C THR A 170 8.00 -3.91 2.66
N TYR A 171 9.02 -3.05 2.59
CA TYR A 171 10.42 -3.46 2.48
C TYR A 171 10.87 -4.28 3.70
N LEU A 172 10.61 -3.81 4.92
CA LEU A 172 10.98 -4.54 6.15
C LEU A 172 10.34 -5.92 6.21
N ILE A 173 9.03 -6.02 5.95
CA ILE A 173 8.30 -7.30 5.88
C ILE A 173 8.93 -8.21 4.82
N SER A 174 9.35 -7.65 3.68
CA SER A 174 10.02 -8.45 2.65
C SER A 174 11.34 -9.08 3.11
N THR A 175 12.02 -8.45 4.08
CA THR A 175 13.26 -8.98 4.67
C THR A 175 13.04 -10.02 5.74
N TRP A 176 11.85 -10.09 6.34
CA TRP A 176 11.52 -11.01 7.45
C TRP A 176 10.72 -12.25 7.02
N TYR A 177 10.10 -12.21 5.84
CA TYR A 177 9.17 -13.25 5.39
C TYR A 177 9.41 -13.69 3.97
N THR A 178 9.15 -14.97 3.71
CA THR A 178 9.13 -15.54 2.35
C THR A 178 7.95 -14.99 1.55
N ARG A 179 8.03 -15.05 0.22
CA ARG A 179 6.99 -14.48 -0.67
C ARG A 179 5.58 -15.03 -0.39
N LYS A 180 5.48 -16.30 -0.01
CA LYS A 180 4.19 -16.96 0.32
C LYS A 180 3.59 -16.45 1.64
N GLU A 181 4.43 -15.97 2.55
CA GLU A 181 4.05 -15.53 3.89
C GLU A 181 3.61 -14.06 3.93
N GLN A 182 4.14 -13.23 3.04
CA GLN A 182 3.90 -11.79 3.03
C GLN A 182 2.42 -11.42 2.82
N GLN A 183 1.70 -12.13 1.95
CA GLN A 183 0.32 -11.78 1.56
C GLN A 183 -0.65 -11.76 2.74
N LEU A 184 -0.63 -12.79 3.59
CA LEU A 184 -1.50 -12.88 4.77
C LEU A 184 -1.25 -11.71 5.74
N ARG A 185 0.02 -11.31 5.88
CA ARG A 185 0.42 -10.25 6.80
C ARG A 185 -0.06 -8.90 6.29
N PHE A 186 0.12 -8.61 5.01
CA PHE A 186 -0.46 -7.40 4.41
C PHE A 186 -1.98 -7.34 4.56
N ALA A 187 -2.69 -8.46 4.43
CA ALA A 187 -4.14 -8.50 4.65
C ALA A 187 -4.54 -8.17 6.11
N LEU A 188 -3.79 -8.69 7.09
CA LEU A 188 -4.01 -8.38 8.51
C LEU A 188 -3.71 -6.90 8.82
N LEU A 189 -2.61 -6.37 8.27
CA LEU A 189 -2.23 -4.96 8.41
C LEU A 189 -3.33 -4.04 7.86
N GLN A 190 -3.78 -4.31 6.62
CA GLN A 190 -4.82 -3.54 5.96
C GLN A 190 -6.15 -3.60 6.71
N SER A 191 -6.49 -4.75 7.30
CA SER A 191 -7.70 -4.90 8.12
C SER A 191 -7.61 -4.07 9.40
N GLY A 192 -6.44 -4.06 10.05
CA GLY A 192 -6.17 -3.22 11.22
C GLY A 192 -6.30 -1.73 10.92
N GLU A 193 -5.78 -1.27 9.78
CA GLU A 193 -5.88 0.12 9.32
C GLU A 193 -7.33 0.61 9.26
N VAL A 194 -8.21 -0.18 8.64
CA VAL A 194 -9.63 0.18 8.49
C VAL A 194 -10.35 0.21 9.84
N ILE A 195 -10.02 -0.72 10.75
CA ILE A 195 -10.61 -0.76 12.11
C ILE A 195 -10.19 0.46 12.93
N VAL A 196 -8.91 0.83 12.88
CA VAL A 196 -8.39 2.01 13.60
C VAL A 196 -8.99 3.30 13.03
N LEU A 197 -9.09 3.41 11.70
CA LEU A 197 -9.78 4.54 11.06
C LEU A 197 -11.23 4.67 11.53
N ALA A 198 -11.97 3.56 11.57
CA ALA A 198 -13.36 3.53 12.03
C ALA A 198 -13.47 3.94 13.51
N THR A 199 -12.59 3.41 14.36
CA THR A 199 -12.51 3.76 15.80
C THR A 199 -12.19 5.25 15.99
N GLY A 200 -11.31 5.80 15.15
CA GLY A 200 -10.97 7.23 15.13
C GLY A 200 -12.18 8.14 14.92
N GLY A 201 -13.23 7.68 14.22
CA GLY A 201 -14.50 8.40 14.09
C GLY A 201 -15.22 8.61 15.42
N PHE A 202 -15.30 7.57 16.27
CA PHE A 202 -15.91 7.67 17.60
C PHE A 202 -15.10 8.57 18.55
N VAL A 203 -13.78 8.45 18.50
CA VAL A 203 -12.88 9.34 19.26
C VAL A 203 -13.11 10.78 18.83
N ASN A 204 -13.11 11.06 17.53
CA ASN A 204 -13.33 12.40 16.98
C ASN A 204 -14.71 12.96 17.34
N PHE A 205 -15.75 12.12 17.41
CA PHE A 205 -17.07 12.53 17.91
C PHE A 205 -16.99 13.04 19.36
N GLY A 206 -16.34 12.28 20.25
CA GLY A 206 -16.13 12.70 21.64
C GLY A 206 -15.31 13.98 21.75
N LEU A 207 -14.24 14.08 20.96
CA LEU A 207 -13.37 15.27 20.91
C LEU A 207 -14.10 16.52 20.39
N ASN A 208 -15.09 16.36 19.51
CA ASN A 208 -15.87 17.49 19.00
C ASN A 208 -16.72 18.17 20.09
N HIS A 209 -17.03 17.45 21.17
CA HIS A 209 -17.84 17.93 22.30
C HIS A 209 -17.00 18.44 23.47
N LEU A 210 -15.66 18.36 23.39
CA LEU A 210 -14.79 18.94 24.39
C LEU A 210 -14.93 20.47 24.34
N GLY A 211 -15.51 21.05 25.39
CA GLY A 211 -15.58 22.49 25.58
C GLY A 211 -14.22 23.10 25.96
N GLY A 212 -14.20 24.42 26.17
CA GLY A 212 -13.01 25.16 26.60
C GLY A 212 -12.55 26.19 25.58
N SER A 213 -11.25 26.51 25.60
CA SER A 213 -10.63 27.55 24.75
C SER A 213 -10.37 27.11 23.31
N LEU A 214 -10.43 25.80 23.03
CA LEU A 214 -10.20 25.22 21.70
C LEU A 214 -11.51 24.77 21.05
N LYS A 215 -11.58 24.87 19.73
CA LYS A 215 -12.71 24.39 18.93
C LYS A 215 -12.63 22.87 18.77
N GLY A 216 -13.76 22.21 18.52
CA GLY A 216 -13.84 20.75 18.39
C GLY A 216 -12.84 20.13 17.41
N TRP A 217 -12.60 20.75 16.25
CA TRP A 217 -11.59 20.27 15.30
C TRP A 217 -10.16 20.41 15.80
N GLN A 218 -9.87 21.45 16.59
CA GLN A 218 -8.54 21.64 17.17
C GLN A 218 -8.24 20.54 18.19
N TRP A 219 -9.24 20.15 19.00
CA TRP A 219 -9.13 19.00 19.90
C TRP A 219 -8.85 17.68 19.15
N MET A 220 -9.49 17.47 17.98
CA MET A 220 -9.23 16.30 17.14
C MET A 220 -7.76 16.20 16.74
N PHE A 221 -7.20 17.27 16.16
CA PHE A 221 -5.78 17.30 15.76
C PHE A 221 -4.82 17.22 16.96
N LEU A 222 -5.13 17.91 18.06
CA LEU A 222 -4.28 17.95 19.24
C LEU A 222 -4.12 16.57 19.88
N ILE A 223 -5.24 15.88 20.17
CA ILE A 223 -5.23 14.58 20.83
C ILE A 223 -4.70 13.48 19.90
N GLN A 224 -5.09 13.48 18.63
CA GLN A 224 -4.59 12.49 17.67
C GLN A 224 -3.09 12.68 17.41
N GLY A 225 -2.62 13.93 17.30
CA GLY A 225 -1.21 14.25 17.22
C GLY A 225 -0.43 13.81 18.45
N LEU A 226 -1.00 14.00 19.65
CA LEU A 226 -0.38 13.55 20.92
C LEU A 226 -0.28 12.02 21.00
N ILE A 227 -1.37 11.30 20.73
CA ILE A 227 -1.38 9.82 20.71
C ILE A 227 -0.34 9.31 19.72
N THR A 228 -0.32 9.87 18.52
CA THR A 228 0.65 9.51 17.48
C THR A 228 2.09 9.81 17.91
N SER A 229 2.33 10.95 18.55
CA SER A 229 3.66 11.31 19.05
C SER A 229 4.15 10.30 20.10
N VAL A 230 3.30 9.95 21.07
CA VAL A 230 3.61 8.93 22.08
C VAL A 230 3.89 7.58 21.41
N LEU A 231 3.07 7.18 20.44
CA LEU A 231 3.30 5.95 19.67
C LEU A 231 4.61 5.99 18.87
N GLY A 232 5.01 7.13 18.33
CA GLY A 232 6.31 7.30 17.67
C GLY A 232 7.49 7.05 18.61
N ILE A 233 7.39 7.52 19.86
CA ILE A 233 8.39 7.23 20.91
C ILE A 233 8.36 5.73 21.26
N VAL A 234 7.17 5.16 21.50
CA VAL A 234 7.02 3.72 21.84
C VAL A 234 7.54 2.82 20.72
N THR A 235 7.35 3.22 19.47
CA THR A 235 7.88 2.53 18.28
C THR A 235 9.38 2.33 18.39
N TYR A 236 10.11 3.21 19.08
CA TYR A 236 11.56 3.07 19.19
C TYR A 236 11.95 1.84 19.99
N TRP A 237 11.21 1.47 21.03
CA TRP A 237 11.51 0.27 21.80
C TRP A 237 10.85 -0.98 21.21
N TRP A 238 9.70 -0.81 20.55
CA TRP A 238 8.91 -1.95 20.07
C TRP A 238 9.28 -2.41 18.65
N MET A 239 9.77 -1.51 17.78
CA MET A 239 10.16 -1.83 16.40
C MET A 239 11.33 -2.81 16.35
N VAL A 240 11.29 -3.68 15.34
CA VAL A 240 12.31 -4.69 15.06
C VAL A 240 13.22 -4.19 13.93
N ASP A 241 14.53 -4.41 14.07
CA ASP A 241 15.51 -4.10 13.02
C ASP A 241 15.48 -5.14 11.87
N PHE A 242 16.37 -5.02 10.89
CA PHE A 242 16.59 -6.07 9.90
C PHE A 242 17.02 -7.39 10.55
N PRO A 243 16.76 -8.55 9.91
CA PRO A 243 17.15 -9.86 10.45
C PRO A 243 18.62 -9.93 10.86
N GLU A 244 19.52 -9.32 10.08
CA GLU A 244 20.97 -9.23 10.32
C GLU A 244 21.32 -8.56 11.66
N ASN A 245 20.51 -7.58 12.08
CA ASN A 245 20.71 -6.79 13.30
C ASN A 245 19.66 -7.11 14.37
N SER A 246 18.85 -8.15 14.21
CA SER A 246 17.68 -8.38 15.07
C SER A 246 18.06 -8.67 16.52
N HIS A 247 19.25 -9.20 16.78
CA HIS A 247 19.82 -9.40 18.11
C HIS A 247 20.05 -8.09 18.88
N LYS A 248 20.11 -6.94 18.19
CA LYS A 248 20.21 -5.60 18.80
C LYS A 248 18.84 -5.01 19.16
N SER A 249 17.75 -5.69 18.78
CA SER A 249 16.39 -5.26 19.12
C SER A 249 16.06 -5.64 20.57
N PHE A 250 15.51 -4.70 21.33
CA PHE A 250 15.25 -4.85 22.77
C PHE A 250 14.31 -6.04 23.03
N TRP A 251 14.67 -7.02 23.86
CA TRP A 251 13.80 -8.15 24.24
C TRP A 251 13.18 -8.91 23.05
N PHE A 252 13.92 -9.14 21.97
CA PHE A 252 13.36 -9.78 20.77
C PHE A 252 13.87 -11.20 20.51
N LEU A 253 15.03 -11.32 19.87
CA LEU A 253 15.62 -12.59 19.46
C LEU A 253 17.06 -12.63 19.94
N ASP A 254 17.49 -13.81 20.35
CA ASP A 254 18.90 -14.07 20.63
C ASP A 254 19.70 -14.28 19.33
N LYS A 255 21.04 -14.21 19.39
CA LYS A 255 21.92 -14.35 18.21
C LYS A 255 21.65 -15.63 17.42
N ARG A 256 21.49 -16.77 18.12
CA ARG A 256 21.16 -18.06 17.50
C ARG A 256 19.82 -18.03 16.77
N GLU A 257 18.79 -17.46 17.38
CA GLU A 257 17.45 -17.36 16.77
C GLU A 257 17.47 -16.43 15.55
N SER A 258 18.26 -15.35 15.59
CA SER A 258 18.48 -14.41 14.49
C SER A 258 19.16 -15.10 13.29
N GLU A 259 20.19 -15.91 13.55
CA GLU A 259 20.90 -16.68 12.52
C GLU A 259 20.00 -17.70 11.83
N ILE A 260 19.17 -18.44 12.58
CA ILE A 260 18.21 -19.41 12.04
C ILE A 260 17.24 -18.73 11.06
N ILE A 261 16.72 -17.55 11.43
CA ILE A 261 15.78 -16.81 10.58
C ILE A 261 16.50 -16.22 9.35
N ALA A 262 17.70 -15.67 9.53
CA ALA A 262 18.49 -15.14 8.42
C ALA A 262 18.88 -16.24 7.43
N HIS A 263 19.23 -17.44 7.91
CA HIS A 263 19.51 -18.60 7.08
C HIS A 263 18.31 -19.02 6.24
N ARG A 264 17.15 -19.18 6.88
CA ARG A 264 15.89 -19.52 6.21
C ARG A 264 15.53 -18.56 5.07
N ILE A 265 15.75 -17.26 5.29
CA ILE A 265 15.45 -16.23 4.29
C ILE A 265 16.49 -16.21 3.18
N ARG A 266 17.75 -16.55 3.49
CA ARG A 266 18.79 -16.75 2.48
C ARG A 266 18.48 -17.96 1.61
N GLU A 267 18.11 -19.10 2.18
CA GLU A 267 17.66 -20.28 1.41
C GLU A 267 16.53 -19.93 0.45
N ASP A 268 15.41 -19.34 0.92
CA ASP A 268 14.28 -18.94 0.05
C ASP A 268 14.67 -17.91 -1.04
N ARG A 269 15.80 -17.20 -0.88
CA ARG A 269 16.30 -16.19 -1.82
C ARG A 269 17.40 -16.71 -2.76
N ASP A 270 18.26 -17.61 -2.29
CA ASP A 270 19.36 -18.23 -3.05
C ASP A 270 18.83 -19.31 -4.02
N ASP A 271 17.64 -19.84 -3.76
CA ASP A 271 16.91 -20.76 -4.65
C ASP A 271 16.51 -20.12 -6.00
N VAL A 272 16.65 -18.79 -6.15
CA VAL A 272 16.37 -18.06 -7.37
C VAL A 272 17.66 -17.39 -7.81
N THR A 273 18.28 -17.89 -8.88
CA THR A 273 19.40 -17.21 -9.56
C THR A 273 19.01 -15.76 -9.83
N ALA A 274 19.52 -14.83 -9.01
CA ALA A 274 19.22 -13.42 -9.11
C ALA A 274 19.81 -12.94 -10.44
N ASP A 275 18.94 -12.76 -11.42
CA ASP A 275 19.37 -12.37 -12.76
C ASP A 275 20.08 -11.02 -12.67
N LYS A 276 21.27 -10.85 -13.29
CA LYS A 276 22.07 -9.62 -13.09
C LYS A 276 21.24 -8.38 -13.46
N PHE A 277 21.28 -7.36 -12.59
CA PHE A 277 20.58 -6.10 -12.80
C PHE A 277 21.06 -5.43 -14.10
N ALA A 278 20.10 -5.12 -14.97
CA ALA A 278 20.31 -4.31 -16.16
C ALA A 278 19.03 -3.52 -16.45
N TRP A 279 19.16 -2.22 -16.69
CA TRP A 279 18.02 -1.37 -17.03
C TRP A 279 17.24 -1.87 -18.24
N SER A 280 17.92 -2.45 -19.23
CA SER A 280 17.28 -3.07 -20.39
C SER A 280 16.30 -4.18 -20.01
N LYS A 281 16.62 -5.03 -19.01
CA LYS A 281 15.75 -6.12 -18.54
C LYS A 281 14.49 -5.61 -17.84
N VAL A 282 14.57 -4.46 -17.18
CA VAL A 282 13.41 -3.83 -16.54
C VAL A 282 12.55 -3.12 -17.58
N LEU A 283 13.17 -2.32 -18.45
CA LEU A 283 12.48 -1.47 -19.41
C LEU A 283 11.85 -2.26 -20.58
N VAL A 284 12.31 -3.47 -20.89
CA VAL A 284 11.65 -4.36 -21.86
C VAL A 284 10.16 -4.57 -21.54
N HIS A 285 9.79 -4.55 -20.26
CA HIS A 285 8.40 -4.73 -19.81
C HIS A 285 7.51 -3.50 -20.05
N TYR A 286 8.05 -2.36 -20.47
CA TYR A 286 7.29 -1.19 -20.90
C TYR A 286 6.27 -1.54 -22.01
N SER A 287 6.64 -2.44 -22.92
CA SER A 287 5.80 -2.87 -24.03
C SER A 287 4.70 -3.85 -23.63
N ASP A 288 4.64 -4.30 -22.36
CA ASP A 288 3.58 -5.18 -21.89
C ASP A 288 2.35 -4.37 -21.46
N GLY A 289 1.35 -4.34 -22.34
CA GLY A 289 0.07 -3.66 -22.08
C GLY A 289 -0.66 -4.12 -20.81
N LYS A 290 -0.38 -5.32 -20.29
CA LYS A 290 -1.00 -5.82 -19.05
C LYS A 290 -0.58 -4.99 -17.83
N VAL A 291 0.69 -4.58 -17.80
CA VAL A 291 1.23 -3.77 -16.70
C VAL A 291 0.49 -2.44 -16.60
N TRP A 292 0.26 -1.80 -17.75
CA TRP A 292 -0.49 -0.56 -17.83
C TRP A 292 -1.96 -0.72 -17.44
N GLY A 293 -2.61 -1.82 -17.85
CA GLY A 293 -3.99 -2.07 -17.44
C GLY A 293 -4.14 -2.31 -15.92
N PHE A 294 -3.19 -3.00 -15.27
CA PHE A 294 -3.15 -3.05 -13.81
C PHE A 294 -2.94 -1.66 -13.19
N GLY A 295 -2.05 -0.84 -13.78
CA GLY A 295 -1.88 0.56 -13.41
C GLY A 295 -3.22 1.32 -13.44
N VAL A 296 -3.93 1.26 -14.56
CA VAL A 296 -5.25 1.89 -14.72
C VAL A 296 -6.24 1.41 -13.67
N MET A 297 -6.29 0.10 -13.37
CA MET A 297 -7.16 -0.43 -12.31
C MET A 297 -6.84 0.19 -10.93
N TYR A 298 -5.56 0.32 -10.57
CA TYR A 298 -5.15 0.98 -9.32
C TYR A 298 -5.45 2.49 -9.31
N PHE A 299 -5.36 3.18 -10.44
CA PHE A 299 -5.77 4.58 -10.57
C PHE A 299 -7.27 4.75 -10.31
N LEU A 300 -8.10 3.96 -10.99
CA LEU A 300 -9.56 4.02 -10.89
C LEU A 300 -10.04 3.70 -9.46
N LEU A 301 -9.42 2.68 -8.85
CA LEU A 301 -9.70 2.31 -7.47
C LEU A 301 -9.31 3.42 -6.49
N ASN A 302 -8.09 3.96 -6.60
CA ASN A 302 -7.60 4.93 -5.63
C ASN A 302 -8.29 6.30 -5.74
N MET A 303 -8.78 6.64 -6.93
CA MET A 303 -9.62 7.82 -7.15
C MET A 303 -10.88 7.78 -6.28
N VAL A 304 -11.58 6.65 -6.25
CA VAL A 304 -12.79 6.50 -5.43
C VAL A 304 -12.43 6.36 -3.95
N SER A 305 -11.39 5.59 -3.63
CA SER A 305 -10.90 5.42 -2.26
C SER A 305 -10.57 6.76 -1.60
N THR A 306 -9.77 7.60 -2.27
CA THR A 306 -9.38 8.92 -1.75
C THR A 306 -10.59 9.82 -1.58
N SER A 307 -11.49 9.86 -2.56
CA SER A 307 -12.73 10.64 -2.46
C SER A 307 -13.58 10.22 -1.25
N MET A 308 -13.78 8.92 -1.05
CA MET A 308 -14.59 8.44 0.08
C MET A 308 -13.89 8.70 1.42
N SER A 309 -12.58 8.45 1.53
CA SER A 309 -11.80 8.67 2.75
C SER A 309 -11.82 10.11 3.23
N TYR A 310 -11.68 11.09 2.33
CA TYR A 310 -11.60 12.50 2.71
C TYR A 310 -12.96 13.22 2.76
N PHE A 311 -13.96 12.74 2.01
CA PHE A 311 -15.21 13.49 1.84
C PHE A 311 -16.46 12.77 2.36
N LEU A 312 -16.39 11.52 2.83
CA LEU A 312 -17.57 10.80 3.30
C LEU A 312 -18.34 11.56 4.40
N PRO A 313 -17.72 12.09 5.48
CA PRO A 313 -18.44 12.93 6.44
C PRO A 313 -19.11 14.15 5.77
N THR A 314 -18.44 14.78 4.81
CA THR A 314 -18.97 15.92 4.04
C THR A 314 -20.20 15.52 3.22
N ILE A 315 -20.19 14.34 2.60
CA ILE A 315 -21.34 13.77 1.88
C ILE A 315 -22.49 13.51 2.86
N LEU A 316 -22.22 12.97 4.05
CA LEU A 316 -23.24 12.73 5.08
C LEU A 316 -23.87 14.04 5.59
N LYS A 317 -23.07 15.06 5.88
CA LYS A 317 -23.57 16.36 6.37
C LYS A 317 -24.28 17.14 5.28
N ASN A 318 -23.55 17.54 4.24
CA ASN A 318 -24.04 18.47 3.23
C ASN A 318 -24.90 17.76 2.17
N GLY A 319 -24.68 16.47 1.94
CA GLY A 319 -25.45 15.69 0.98
C GLY A 319 -26.74 15.15 1.59
N LEU A 320 -26.66 14.44 2.73
CA LEU A 320 -27.81 13.77 3.35
C LEU A 320 -28.53 14.63 4.40
N GLY A 321 -27.99 15.78 4.77
CA GLY A 321 -28.61 16.71 5.72
C GLY A 321 -28.42 16.33 7.19
N PHE A 322 -27.47 15.45 7.51
CA PHE A 322 -27.15 15.13 8.90
C PHE A 322 -26.43 16.31 9.60
N SER A 323 -26.58 16.40 10.93
CA SER A 323 -25.78 17.33 11.73
C SER A 323 -24.29 16.97 11.68
N SER A 324 -23.40 17.91 12.01
CA SER A 324 -21.95 17.67 12.08
C SER A 324 -21.61 16.45 12.95
N ASP A 325 -22.21 16.36 14.13
CA ASP A 325 -21.97 15.27 15.07
C ASP A 325 -22.47 13.93 14.53
N LYS A 326 -23.67 13.92 13.94
CA LYS A 326 -24.20 12.71 13.28
C LYS A 326 -23.32 12.29 12.11
N ALA A 327 -22.82 13.23 11.31
CA ALA A 327 -21.94 12.90 10.17
C ALA A 327 -20.60 12.29 10.62
N ILE A 328 -19.99 12.79 11.69
CA ILE A 328 -18.77 12.20 12.27
C ILE A 328 -19.06 10.81 12.82
N LEU A 329 -20.17 10.65 13.56
CA LEU A 329 -20.53 9.38 14.19
C LEU A 329 -20.90 8.30 13.16
N LEU A 330 -21.72 8.65 12.16
CA LEU A 330 -22.19 7.75 11.11
C LEU A 330 -21.08 7.36 10.11
N ASN A 331 -19.95 8.07 10.10
CA ASN A 331 -18.79 7.69 9.31
C ASN A 331 -18.17 6.36 9.81
N ALA A 332 -18.10 6.15 11.14
CA ALA A 332 -17.43 4.99 11.72
C ALA A 332 -18.08 3.64 11.34
N PRO A 333 -19.41 3.44 11.45
CA PRO A 333 -20.07 2.19 11.06
C PRO A 333 -19.82 1.78 9.61
N VAL A 334 -19.69 2.74 8.69
CA VAL A 334 -19.43 2.48 7.27
C VAL A 334 -18.08 1.78 7.08
N TYR A 335 -17.03 2.23 7.78
CA TYR A 335 -15.71 1.62 7.73
C TYR A 335 -15.63 0.29 8.49
N TYR A 336 -16.31 0.14 9.62
CA TYR A 336 -16.42 -1.17 10.29
C TYR A 336 -17.07 -2.21 9.38
N TRP A 337 -18.17 -1.83 8.72
CA TRP A 337 -18.83 -2.71 7.77
C TRP A 337 -17.89 -3.13 6.64
N ALA A 338 -17.05 -2.22 6.13
CA ALA A 338 -16.20 -2.48 4.98
C ALA A 338 -15.18 -3.62 5.18
N VAL A 339 -14.86 -3.97 6.43
CA VAL A 339 -14.03 -5.15 6.75
C VAL A 339 -14.72 -6.45 6.33
N VAL A 340 -16.04 -6.55 6.52
CA VAL A 340 -16.81 -7.77 6.23
C VAL A 340 -16.77 -8.16 4.73
N PRO A 341 -17.19 -7.32 3.77
CA PRO A 341 -17.14 -7.66 2.35
C PRO A 341 -15.71 -7.82 1.85
N ALA A 342 -14.72 -7.15 2.44
CA ALA A 342 -13.32 -7.35 2.09
C ALA A 342 -12.81 -8.75 2.46
N LEU A 343 -13.11 -9.22 3.67
CA LEU A 343 -12.77 -10.58 4.11
C LEU A 343 -13.55 -11.64 3.33
N LEU A 344 -14.85 -11.45 3.13
CA LEU A 344 -15.69 -12.38 2.36
C LEU A 344 -15.23 -12.51 0.90
N SER A 345 -14.97 -11.38 0.24
CA SER A 345 -14.47 -11.37 -1.15
C SER A 345 -13.12 -12.07 -1.27
N SER A 346 -12.23 -11.83 -0.31
CA SER A 346 -10.90 -12.47 -0.28
C SER A 346 -11.04 -13.98 -0.07
N PHE A 347 -11.85 -14.41 0.89
CA PHE A 347 -12.09 -15.83 1.18
C PHE A 347 -12.72 -16.56 -0.01
N ILE A 348 -13.74 -15.98 -0.66
CA ILE A 348 -14.39 -16.54 -1.84
C ILE A 348 -13.40 -16.62 -3.01
N GLY A 349 -12.64 -15.55 -3.25
CA GLY A 349 -11.64 -15.49 -4.31
C GLY A 349 -10.53 -16.54 -4.14
N ASP A 350 -10.08 -16.78 -2.92
CA ASP A 350 -9.09 -17.81 -2.63
C ASP A 350 -9.67 -19.23 -2.69
N LYS A 351 -10.83 -19.46 -2.06
CA LYS A 351 -11.47 -20.79 -2.01
C LYS A 351 -11.79 -21.34 -3.41
N TYR A 352 -12.31 -20.49 -4.30
CA TYR A 352 -12.68 -20.90 -5.65
C TYR A 352 -11.60 -20.57 -6.69
N SER A 353 -10.48 -19.95 -6.28
CA SER A 353 -9.40 -19.52 -7.18
C SER A 353 -9.89 -18.63 -8.35
N ILE A 354 -10.96 -17.87 -8.12
CA ILE A 354 -11.55 -16.93 -9.09
C ILE A 354 -11.10 -15.51 -8.74
N ARG A 355 -10.60 -14.76 -9.72
CA ARG A 355 -10.05 -13.42 -9.47
C ARG A 355 -10.88 -12.34 -10.16
N GLY A 356 -11.09 -12.46 -11.48
CA GLY A 356 -11.86 -11.48 -12.26
C GLY A 356 -13.31 -11.31 -11.78
N PRO A 357 -14.09 -12.39 -11.59
CA PRO A 357 -15.48 -12.30 -11.16
C PRO A 357 -15.68 -11.58 -9.82
N VAL A 358 -14.74 -11.74 -8.88
CA VAL A 358 -14.79 -11.06 -7.57
C VAL A 358 -14.64 -9.55 -7.76
N ILE A 359 -13.71 -9.11 -8.61
CA ILE A 359 -13.52 -7.68 -8.92
C ILE A 359 -14.76 -7.11 -9.60
N VAL A 360 -15.37 -7.85 -10.53
CA VAL A 360 -16.60 -7.41 -11.22
C VAL A 360 -17.76 -7.29 -10.22
N PHE A 361 -17.97 -8.27 -9.36
CA PHE A 361 -19.03 -8.25 -8.34
C PHE A 361 -18.90 -7.06 -7.40
N ASN A 362 -17.70 -6.81 -6.88
CA ASN A 362 -17.42 -5.66 -6.03
C ASN A 362 -17.62 -4.34 -6.81
N SER A 363 -17.20 -4.28 -8.07
CA SER A 363 -17.42 -3.10 -8.92
C SER A 363 -18.90 -2.79 -9.16
N LEU A 364 -19.73 -3.82 -9.40
CA LEU A 364 -21.18 -3.67 -9.53
C LEU A 364 -21.83 -3.22 -8.22
N THR A 365 -21.36 -3.76 -7.09
CA THR A 365 -21.80 -3.35 -5.75
C THR A 365 -21.48 -1.87 -5.49
N LEU A 366 -20.30 -1.42 -5.90
CA LEU A 366 -19.90 -0.01 -5.81
C LEU A 366 -20.78 0.89 -6.69
N ILE A 367 -20.99 0.52 -7.96
CA ILE A 367 -21.87 1.26 -8.87
C ILE A 367 -23.27 1.40 -8.27
N THR A 368 -23.80 0.31 -7.73
CA THR A 368 -25.10 0.31 -7.02
C THR A 368 -25.08 1.27 -5.83
N GLY A 369 -24.03 1.24 -5.03
CA GLY A 369 -23.83 2.15 -3.90
C GLY A 369 -23.84 3.63 -4.31
N PHE A 370 -23.09 4.00 -5.36
CA PHE A 370 -23.08 5.38 -5.87
C PHE A 370 -24.39 5.78 -6.53
N CYS A 371 -25.10 4.86 -7.20
CA CYS A 371 -26.44 5.12 -7.69
C CYS A 371 -27.42 5.45 -6.56
N MET A 372 -27.33 4.71 -5.45
CA MET A 372 -28.12 4.97 -4.24
C MET A 372 -27.77 6.31 -3.59
N ILE A 373 -26.49 6.69 -3.55
CA ILE A 373 -26.04 7.98 -2.98
C ILE A 373 -26.48 9.18 -3.85
N GLY A 374 -26.35 9.05 -5.18
CA GLY A 374 -26.48 10.17 -6.12
C GLY A 374 -27.89 10.43 -6.65
N PHE A 375 -28.69 9.38 -6.86
CA PHE A 375 -29.97 9.49 -7.59
C PHE A 375 -31.21 9.30 -6.73
N VAL A 376 -31.08 8.76 -5.51
CA VAL A 376 -32.21 8.55 -4.60
C VAL A 376 -32.33 9.71 -3.61
N ASN A 377 -33.55 10.16 -3.32
CA ASN A 377 -33.78 11.27 -2.39
C ASN A 377 -33.81 10.83 -0.92
N ALA A 378 -34.25 9.60 -0.63
CA ALA A 378 -34.38 9.08 0.73
C ALA A 378 -33.02 8.95 1.42
N ALA A 379 -32.81 9.67 2.53
CA ALA A 379 -31.54 9.71 3.26
C ALA A 379 -31.06 8.31 3.72
N THR A 380 -31.98 7.44 4.15
CA THR A 380 -31.67 6.05 4.53
C THR A 380 -31.06 5.27 3.37
N VAL A 381 -31.62 5.40 2.15
CA VAL A 381 -31.13 4.69 0.97
C VAL A 381 -29.75 5.20 0.57
N ARG A 382 -29.56 6.52 0.59
CA ARG A 382 -28.25 7.14 0.33
C ARG A 382 -27.20 6.69 1.35
N TYR A 383 -27.58 6.57 2.62
CA TYR A 383 -26.69 6.10 3.68
C TYR A 383 -26.31 4.63 3.47
N ILE A 384 -27.27 3.74 3.18
CA ILE A 384 -26.98 2.34 2.79
C ILE A 384 -26.04 2.28 1.57
N GLY A 385 -26.22 3.20 0.61
CA GLY A 385 -25.33 3.34 -0.53
C GLY A 385 -23.85 3.56 -0.13
N THR A 386 -23.59 4.28 0.95
CA THR A 386 -22.21 4.46 1.46
C THR A 386 -21.60 3.18 2.03
N PHE A 387 -22.40 2.28 2.61
CA PHE A 387 -21.92 0.96 3.06
C PHE A 387 -21.50 0.08 1.88
N LEU A 388 -22.33 0.07 0.83
CA LEU A 388 -22.04 -0.69 -0.39
C LEU A 388 -20.82 -0.15 -1.12
N ALA A 389 -20.75 1.18 -1.32
CA ALA A 389 -19.63 1.82 -1.98
C ALA A 389 -18.31 1.61 -1.23
N THR A 390 -18.29 1.87 0.09
CA THR A 390 -17.07 1.76 0.89
C THR A 390 -16.61 0.32 1.05
N GLY A 391 -17.52 -0.61 1.32
CA GLY A 391 -17.20 -2.03 1.39
C GLY A 391 -16.64 -2.58 0.08
N ALA A 392 -17.20 -2.15 -1.05
CA ALA A 392 -16.79 -2.62 -2.36
C ALA A 392 -15.38 -2.15 -2.77
N TYR A 393 -15.03 -0.87 -2.59
CA TYR A 393 -13.69 -0.41 -2.98
C TYR A 393 -12.61 -1.01 -2.07
N ILE A 394 -12.88 -1.16 -0.77
CA ILE A 394 -11.92 -1.79 0.16
C ILE A 394 -11.72 -3.27 -0.23
N ALA A 395 -12.79 -3.98 -0.57
CA ALA A 395 -12.71 -5.35 -1.05
C ALA A 395 -11.95 -5.47 -2.39
N ASN A 396 -12.13 -4.50 -3.30
CA ASN A 396 -11.41 -4.46 -4.57
C ASN A 396 -9.91 -4.24 -4.41
N TRP A 397 -9.46 -3.57 -3.35
CA TRP A 397 -8.03 -3.37 -3.09
C TRP A 397 -7.28 -4.71 -2.97
N ALA A 398 -7.83 -5.63 -2.17
CA ALA A 398 -7.30 -6.98 -2.03
C ALA A 398 -7.45 -7.81 -3.31
N ALA A 399 -8.63 -7.75 -3.94
CA ALA A 399 -8.92 -8.54 -5.15
C ALA A 399 -8.02 -8.19 -6.34
N ILE A 400 -7.77 -6.89 -6.58
CA ILE A 400 -6.89 -6.42 -7.66
C ILE A 400 -5.43 -6.82 -7.39
N ASN A 401 -4.97 -6.70 -6.14
CA ASN A 401 -3.62 -7.15 -5.78
C ASN A 401 -3.44 -8.66 -6.02
N ALA A 402 -4.42 -9.48 -5.61
CA ALA A 402 -4.41 -10.91 -5.87
C ALA A 402 -4.43 -11.23 -7.38
N TYR A 403 -5.24 -10.49 -8.16
CA TYR A 403 -5.33 -10.65 -9.62
C TYR A 403 -4.02 -10.27 -10.33
N MET A 404 -3.37 -9.19 -9.91
CA MET A 404 -2.07 -8.75 -10.42
C MET A 404 -0.98 -9.76 -10.10
N SER A 405 -0.84 -10.14 -8.82
CA SER A 405 0.20 -11.08 -8.37
C SER A 405 0.10 -12.46 -9.01
N SER A 406 -1.11 -12.91 -9.35
CA SER A 406 -1.34 -14.20 -10.04
C SER A 406 -0.97 -14.16 -11.54
N ASN A 407 -0.94 -12.97 -12.15
CA ASN A 407 -0.80 -12.80 -13.61
C ASN A 407 0.56 -12.24 -14.05
N ILE A 408 1.44 -11.94 -13.09
CA ILE A 408 2.77 -11.34 -13.34
C ILE A 408 3.87 -12.24 -12.76
N THR A 409 4.66 -12.78 -13.67
CA THR A 409 5.83 -13.62 -13.40
C THR A 409 7.11 -12.90 -13.80
N GLY A 410 8.25 -13.35 -13.27
CA GLY A 410 9.55 -12.73 -13.51
C GLY A 410 9.89 -11.61 -12.52
N GLN A 411 11.15 -11.60 -12.07
CA GLN A 411 11.65 -10.66 -11.08
C GLN A 411 11.55 -9.21 -11.58
N TRP A 412 12.14 -8.92 -12.74
CA TRP A 412 12.20 -7.56 -13.29
C TRP A 412 10.85 -7.03 -13.72
N LYS A 413 9.97 -7.90 -14.20
CA LYS A 413 8.59 -7.55 -14.52
C LYS A 413 7.78 -7.14 -13.29
N ARG A 414 7.92 -7.88 -12.18
CA ARG A 414 7.27 -7.53 -10.91
C ARG A 414 7.75 -6.17 -10.39
N VAL A 415 9.05 -5.88 -10.50
CA VAL A 415 9.63 -4.58 -10.14
C VAL A 415 9.03 -3.46 -11.01
N PHE A 416 9.04 -3.62 -12.33
CA PHE A 416 8.45 -2.63 -13.25
C PHE A 416 6.96 -2.43 -12.99
N THR A 417 6.22 -3.52 -12.77
CA THR A 417 4.79 -3.46 -12.47
C THR A 417 4.52 -2.71 -11.17
N ALA A 418 5.25 -3.01 -10.10
CA ALA A 418 5.10 -2.31 -8.83
C ALA A 418 5.31 -0.81 -9.00
N ALA A 419 6.33 -0.38 -9.77
CA ALA A 419 6.56 1.03 -10.05
C ALA A 419 5.39 1.68 -10.81
N VAL A 420 4.86 1.01 -11.84
CA VAL A 420 3.71 1.51 -12.62
C VAL A 420 2.45 1.59 -11.75
N THR A 421 2.12 0.54 -10.99
CA THR A 421 0.89 0.53 -10.18
C THR A 421 0.95 1.51 -9.03
N THR A 422 2.10 1.69 -8.37
CA THR A 422 2.28 2.74 -7.36
C THR A 422 2.13 4.14 -7.96
N SER A 423 2.67 4.39 -9.16
CA SER A 423 2.56 5.69 -9.83
C SER A 423 1.11 6.02 -10.18
N PHE A 424 0.38 5.05 -10.76
CA PHE A 424 -1.03 5.21 -11.09
C PHE A 424 -1.92 5.30 -9.85
N ASN A 425 -1.59 4.56 -8.78
CA ASN A 425 -2.26 4.71 -7.49
C ASN A 425 -2.12 6.16 -6.99
N GLY A 426 -0.92 6.73 -6.99
CA GLY A 426 -0.69 8.13 -6.64
C GLY A 426 -1.48 9.12 -7.49
N ALA A 427 -1.47 8.94 -8.81
CA ALA A 427 -2.27 9.74 -9.74
C ALA A 427 -3.79 9.62 -9.47
N GLY A 428 -4.26 8.43 -9.10
CA GLY A 428 -5.65 8.20 -8.69
C GLY A 428 -5.99 9.00 -7.43
N GLY A 429 -5.09 9.04 -6.46
CA GLY A 429 -5.27 9.88 -5.25
C GLY A 429 -5.39 11.37 -5.58
N ILE A 430 -4.55 11.87 -6.50
CA ILE A 430 -4.65 13.24 -7.01
C ILE A 430 -6.02 13.49 -7.65
N ALA A 431 -6.49 12.59 -8.53
CA ALA A 431 -7.81 12.73 -9.14
C ALA A 431 -8.93 12.72 -8.09
N GLY A 432 -8.87 11.78 -7.13
CA GLY A 432 -9.86 11.61 -6.06
C GLY A 432 -10.01 12.82 -5.16
N ALA A 433 -8.95 13.61 -4.97
CA ALA A 433 -9.00 14.87 -4.21
C ALA A 433 -9.89 15.95 -4.85
N TYR A 434 -10.16 15.88 -6.17
CA TYR A 434 -10.88 16.91 -6.93
C TYR A 434 -12.25 16.48 -7.45
N ILE A 435 -12.65 15.21 -7.34
CA ILE A 435 -13.95 14.77 -7.86
C ILE A 435 -15.13 15.22 -6.99
N VAL A 436 -14.93 15.38 -5.67
CA VAL A 436 -15.95 15.96 -4.78
C VAL A 436 -15.75 17.46 -4.72
N ARG A 437 -16.73 18.20 -5.24
CA ARG A 437 -16.68 19.66 -5.30
C ARG A 437 -17.75 20.27 -4.42
N TYR A 438 -17.37 21.24 -3.59
CA TYR A 438 -18.29 21.87 -2.64
C TYR A 438 -19.42 22.65 -3.31
N ASN A 439 -19.18 23.23 -4.49
CA ASN A 439 -20.19 23.94 -5.29
C ASN A 439 -21.26 23.02 -5.91
N GLU A 440 -21.04 21.71 -5.88
CA GLU A 440 -21.95 20.70 -6.41
C GLU A 440 -22.82 20.06 -5.31
N ALA A 441 -22.71 20.52 -4.06
CA ALA A 441 -23.60 20.10 -2.99
C ALA A 441 -25.08 20.42 -3.34
N PRO A 442 -26.05 19.59 -2.93
CA PRO A 442 -25.94 18.39 -2.09
C PRO A 442 -25.77 17.06 -2.85
N LYS A 443 -25.75 17.10 -4.19
CA LYS A 443 -25.79 15.87 -5.03
C LYS A 443 -24.42 15.40 -5.52
N TYR A 444 -23.43 16.29 -5.57
CA TYR A 444 -22.06 16.00 -6.01
C TYR A 444 -21.98 15.19 -7.32
N PRO A 445 -22.69 15.59 -8.40
CA PRO A 445 -22.76 14.85 -9.67
C PRO A 445 -21.39 14.44 -10.23
N THR A 446 -20.36 15.27 -10.14
CA THR A 446 -19.02 14.91 -10.64
C THR A 446 -18.47 13.69 -9.89
N ALA A 447 -18.57 13.68 -8.55
CA ALA A 447 -18.11 12.54 -7.75
C ALA A 447 -18.91 11.27 -8.05
N MET A 448 -20.23 11.40 -8.23
CA MET A 448 -21.11 10.25 -8.52
C MET A 448 -20.77 9.64 -9.88
N TRP A 449 -20.77 10.44 -10.95
CA TRP A 449 -20.50 9.96 -12.31
C TRP A 449 -19.06 9.52 -12.50
N ALA A 450 -18.08 10.20 -11.91
CA ALA A 450 -16.68 9.77 -11.98
C ALA A 450 -16.47 8.41 -11.29
N SER A 451 -17.12 8.18 -10.14
CA SER A 451 -17.00 6.91 -9.41
C SER A 451 -17.72 5.76 -10.11
N ILE A 452 -18.90 6.01 -10.70
CA ILE A 452 -19.63 5.03 -11.51
C ILE A 452 -18.83 4.71 -12.78
N GLY A 453 -18.43 5.75 -13.53
CA GLY A 453 -17.67 5.60 -14.77
C GLY A 453 -16.35 4.88 -14.56
N SER A 454 -15.63 5.16 -13.47
CA SER A 454 -14.36 4.48 -13.18
C SER A 454 -14.54 2.98 -12.97
N HIS A 455 -15.62 2.55 -12.33
CA HIS A 455 -15.87 1.13 -12.09
C HIS A 455 -16.50 0.42 -13.29
N ILE A 456 -17.20 1.13 -14.17
CA ILE A 456 -17.57 0.61 -15.50
C ILE A 456 -16.31 0.34 -16.33
N VAL A 457 -15.36 1.29 -16.36
CA VAL A 457 -14.06 1.09 -17.04
C VAL A 457 -13.28 -0.05 -16.39
N MET A 458 -13.29 -0.17 -15.06
CA MET A 458 -12.64 -1.27 -14.36
C MET A 458 -13.24 -2.63 -14.74
N ILE A 459 -14.57 -2.75 -14.82
CA ILE A 459 -15.24 -3.97 -15.31
C ILE A 459 -14.81 -4.26 -16.75
N ALA A 460 -14.80 -3.26 -17.64
CA ALA A 460 -14.36 -3.44 -19.02
C ALA A 460 -12.90 -3.94 -19.11
N CYS A 461 -12.00 -3.37 -18.29
CA CYS A 461 -10.61 -3.82 -18.19
C CYS A 461 -10.51 -5.27 -17.74
N VAL A 462 -11.25 -5.67 -16.69
CA VAL A 462 -11.26 -7.04 -16.18
C VAL A 462 -11.81 -8.00 -17.20
N LEU A 463 -12.93 -7.67 -17.87
CA LEU A 463 -13.51 -8.52 -18.91
C LEU A 463 -12.55 -8.69 -20.10
N ALA A 464 -11.88 -7.61 -20.54
CA ALA A 464 -10.88 -7.67 -21.59
C ALA A 464 -9.68 -8.55 -21.18
N PHE A 465 -9.19 -8.41 -19.94
CA PHE A 465 -8.09 -9.21 -19.42
C PHE A 465 -8.48 -10.68 -19.24
N SER A 466 -9.61 -10.99 -18.63
CA SER A 466 -10.10 -12.37 -18.48
C SER A 466 -10.35 -13.02 -19.85
N GLY A 467 -10.86 -12.28 -20.84
CA GLY A 467 -10.96 -12.76 -22.23
C GLY A 467 -9.60 -13.04 -22.87
N TYR A 468 -8.66 -12.11 -22.76
CA TYR A 468 -7.29 -12.29 -23.25
C TYR A 468 -6.59 -13.49 -22.58
N PHE A 469 -6.70 -13.61 -21.26
CA PHE A 469 -6.14 -14.69 -20.47
C PHE A 469 -6.76 -16.05 -20.79
N PHE A 470 -8.08 -16.09 -20.99
CA PHE A 470 -8.75 -17.31 -21.44
C PHE A 470 -8.25 -17.78 -22.81
N ILE A 471 -8.13 -16.86 -23.78
CA ILE A 471 -7.60 -17.17 -25.12
C ILE A 471 -6.14 -17.61 -25.05
N ALA A 472 -5.32 -16.90 -24.26
CA ALA A 472 -3.90 -17.24 -24.07
C ALA A 472 -3.75 -18.64 -23.45
N ASN A 473 -4.48 -18.93 -22.38
CA ASN A 473 -4.48 -20.24 -21.73
C ASN A 473 -4.92 -21.35 -22.69
N LYS A 474 -5.96 -21.13 -23.50
CA LYS A 474 -6.43 -22.09 -24.51
C LYS A 474 -5.37 -22.35 -25.59
N ARG A 475 -4.64 -21.32 -26.03
CA ARG A 475 -3.53 -21.46 -27.00
C ARG A 475 -2.35 -22.23 -26.43
N GLN A 476 -2.02 -22.04 -25.15
CA GLN A 476 -0.98 -22.82 -24.47
C GLN A 476 -1.40 -24.28 -24.26
N SER A 477 -2.66 -24.54 -23.86
CA SER A 477 -3.19 -25.91 -23.77
C SER A 477 -3.19 -26.63 -25.12
N ALA A 478 -3.28 -25.89 -26.23
CA ALA A 478 -3.12 -26.41 -27.58
C ALA A 478 -1.66 -26.50 -28.06
N GLY A 479 -0.67 -26.27 -27.19
CA GLY A 479 0.77 -26.35 -27.50
C GLY A 479 1.32 -25.21 -28.37
N LYS A 480 0.54 -24.17 -28.66
CA LYS A 480 0.88 -23.15 -29.68
C LYS A 480 1.78 -22.03 -29.19
N LYS A 481 1.87 -21.79 -27.87
CA LYS A 481 2.68 -20.70 -27.29
C LYS A 481 2.93 -20.94 -25.79
N VAL A 482 4.16 -20.70 -25.32
CA VAL A 482 4.48 -20.64 -23.89
C VAL A 482 4.15 -19.25 -23.35
N ILE A 483 3.28 -19.16 -22.36
CA ILE A 483 2.92 -17.89 -21.71
C ILE A 483 4.08 -17.47 -20.79
N GLU A 484 4.49 -16.19 -20.87
CA GLU A 484 5.53 -15.59 -20.02
C GLU A 484 6.87 -16.36 -20.01
N GLY A 485 7.17 -17.13 -21.06
CA GLY A 485 8.40 -17.94 -21.12
C GLY A 485 8.53 -18.98 -20.00
N THR A 486 7.47 -19.24 -19.25
CA THR A 486 7.49 -20.15 -18.09
C THR A 486 6.64 -21.40 -18.40
N PRO A 487 7.26 -22.58 -18.60
CA PRO A 487 6.53 -23.82 -18.84
C PRO A 487 5.54 -24.11 -17.71
N GLY A 488 4.28 -24.40 -18.05
CA GLY A 488 3.23 -24.76 -17.09
C GLY A 488 2.50 -23.58 -16.41
N PHE A 489 2.96 -22.34 -16.56
CA PHE A 489 2.24 -21.17 -16.03
C PHE A 489 0.90 -20.96 -16.77
N ARG A 490 -0.15 -20.61 -16.05
CA ARG A 490 -1.46 -20.23 -16.61
C ARG A 490 -1.94 -18.94 -15.96
N HIS A 491 -2.53 -18.07 -16.76
CA HIS A 491 -3.16 -16.86 -16.25
C HIS A 491 -4.38 -17.20 -15.38
N ALA A 492 -4.53 -16.51 -14.25
CA ALA A 492 -5.72 -16.57 -13.43
C ALA A 492 -6.78 -15.64 -14.03
N TYR A 493 -8.02 -16.12 -14.19
CA TYR A 493 -9.11 -15.39 -14.83
C TYR A 493 -10.17 -14.84 -13.86
#